data_AF-A0A939E1G3-F1
#
_entry.id   AF-A0A939E1G3-F1
#
_cell.length_a   1.000
_cell.length_b   1.000
_cell.length_c   1.000
_cell.angle_alpha   90.00
_cell.angle_beta   90.00
_cell.angle_gamma   90.00
#
_symmetry.space_group_name_H-M   'P 1'
#
loop_
_entity.id
_entity.type
_entity.pdbx_description
1 polymer ?
#
loop_
_entity_poly.entity_id
_entity_poly.type
_entity_poly.pdbx_seq_one_letter_code
_entity_poly.pdbx_strand_id
1 'polypeptide(L)'
;MSQRFSAAVLAVVAVPVLLAGCGREEGVSARNTVTVTEVVDAETGQDDAGTTPEPETVTVTEEPQAHPMTLEDIYNAKVPAMCMHEAGTLVNGELLGIPEGHGMQQLDTTVPYAIGDFTGDGVDDIVVQFVCNAGGVSWPNQIVAYSDNEPLGLLDVHSAGINPARGPQTGLEITGAGTIRVTGGAITSQDPACCPTGDYMAEFAYGNGQFTVLATSGNYS
;
A
#
# COMPACT_ATOMS: atom_id res chain seq x y z
N MET A 1 2.22 -52.61 -69.47
CA MET A 1 0.84 -52.79 -68.96
C MET A 1 0.35 -51.44 -68.46
N SER A 2 -0.72 -50.94 -69.07
CA SER A 2 -1.37 -49.66 -68.79
C SER A 2 -2.08 -49.61 -67.45
N GLN A 3 -2.20 -48.41 -66.86
CA GLN A 3 -3.38 -47.79 -66.21
C GLN A 3 -2.89 -46.58 -65.37
N ARG A 4 -3.08 -45.33 -65.80
CA ARG A 4 -4.25 -44.41 -65.72
C ARG A 4 -4.60 -43.89 -64.30
N PHE A 5 -4.36 -42.58 -64.13
CA PHE A 5 -5.10 -41.51 -63.44
C PHE A 5 -5.66 -41.73 -62.01
N SER A 6 -5.27 -40.85 -61.08
CA SER A 6 -6.14 -39.72 -60.67
C SER A 6 -5.36 -38.70 -59.81
N ALA A 7 -5.67 -37.43 -60.03
CA ALA A 7 -5.07 -36.28 -59.38
C ALA A 7 -5.70 -36.00 -58.00
N ALA A 8 -4.89 -35.55 -57.05
CA ALA A 8 -5.36 -34.79 -55.90
C ALA A 8 -4.48 -33.54 -55.77
N VAL A 9 -5.11 -32.38 -55.98
CA VAL A 9 -4.56 -31.05 -55.71
C VAL A 9 -4.52 -30.89 -54.19
N LEU A 10 -3.34 -30.69 -53.60
CA LEU A 10 -3.20 -30.29 -52.21
C LEU A 10 -2.78 -28.82 -52.17
N ALA A 11 -3.63 -27.99 -51.59
CA ALA A 11 -3.41 -26.55 -51.41
C ALA A 11 -2.28 -26.30 -50.40
N VAL A 12 -1.38 -25.40 -50.75
CA VAL A 12 -0.32 -24.87 -49.87
C VAL A 12 -0.96 -23.86 -48.93
N VAL A 13 -1.02 -24.18 -47.64
CA VAL A 13 -1.39 -23.21 -46.59
C VAL A 13 -0.10 -22.54 -46.10
N ALA A 14 -0.02 -21.23 -46.30
CA ALA A 14 1.07 -20.41 -45.77
C ALA A 14 0.91 -20.25 -44.24
N VAL A 15 1.97 -20.57 -43.51
CA VAL A 15 2.08 -20.36 -42.05
C VAL A 15 2.76 -19.01 -41.83
N PRO A 16 2.11 -17.99 -41.25
CA PRO A 16 2.80 -16.82 -40.75
C PRO A 16 3.53 -17.18 -39.44
N VAL A 17 4.85 -17.01 -39.48
CA VAL A 17 5.76 -17.04 -38.33
C VAL A 17 5.45 -15.80 -37.47
N LEU A 18 4.90 -16.02 -36.27
CA LEU A 18 4.78 -14.96 -35.26
C LEU A 18 6.04 -14.96 -34.40
N LEU A 19 6.77 -13.85 -34.46
CA LEU A 19 7.84 -13.52 -33.52
C LEU A 19 7.22 -13.34 -32.11
N ALA A 20 7.75 -14.07 -31.13
CA ALA A 20 7.46 -13.82 -29.73
C ALA A 20 8.29 -12.61 -29.26
N GLY A 21 7.62 -11.48 -29.04
CA GLY A 21 8.13 -10.31 -28.33
C GLY A 21 7.51 -10.24 -26.94
N CYS A 22 8.31 -9.86 -25.94
CA CYS A 22 7.95 -9.71 -24.53
C CYS A 22 6.75 -8.76 -24.33
N GLY A 23 5.76 -9.20 -23.55
CA GLY A 23 4.61 -8.37 -23.15
C GLY A 23 4.19 -8.71 -21.73
N ARG A 24 4.18 -7.67 -20.89
CA ARG A 24 3.91 -7.62 -19.45
C ARG A 24 2.40 -7.83 -19.21
N GLU A 25 2.04 -8.72 -18.28
CA GLU A 25 0.66 -8.95 -17.86
C GLU A 25 0.25 -7.87 -16.86
N GLU A 26 -0.65 -6.98 -17.24
CA GLU A 26 -1.33 -6.05 -16.33
C GLU A 26 -2.64 -6.66 -15.86
N GLY A 27 -2.82 -6.69 -14.53
CA GLY A 27 -4.01 -7.19 -13.86
C GLY A 27 -5.25 -6.38 -14.21
N VAL A 28 -6.36 -7.09 -14.38
CA VAL A 28 -7.68 -6.53 -14.71
C VAL A 28 -8.21 -5.75 -13.51
N SER A 29 -8.12 -4.42 -13.55
CA SER A 29 -8.87 -3.52 -12.67
C SER A 29 -10.29 -3.35 -13.21
N ALA A 30 -11.29 -3.64 -12.38
CA ALA A 30 -12.70 -3.55 -12.73
C ALA A 30 -13.10 -2.08 -12.94
N ARG A 31 -13.33 -1.69 -14.20
CA ARG A 31 -13.77 -0.34 -14.57
C ARG A 31 -15.29 -0.22 -14.40
N ASN A 32 -15.73 0.75 -13.60
CA ASN A 32 -17.14 1.13 -13.52
C ASN A 32 -17.42 2.13 -14.66
N THR A 33 -18.25 1.76 -15.64
CA THR A 33 -18.57 2.64 -16.79
C THR A 33 -19.88 3.36 -16.52
N VAL A 34 -19.83 4.69 -16.41
CA VAL A 34 -21.02 5.55 -16.33
C VAL A 34 -21.23 6.20 -17.69
N THR A 35 -22.38 5.95 -18.32
CA THR A 35 -22.76 6.59 -19.58
C THR A 35 -23.65 7.79 -19.28
N VAL A 36 -23.13 9.01 -19.52
CA VAL A 36 -23.92 10.24 -19.46
C VAL A 36 -24.35 10.60 -20.87
N THR A 37 -25.65 10.62 -21.13
CA THR A 37 -26.22 11.14 -22.38
C THR A 37 -26.66 12.58 -22.13
N GLU A 38 -25.86 13.56 -22.56
CA GLU A 38 -26.31 14.95 -22.58
C GLU A 38 -27.26 15.16 -23.76
N VAL A 39 -28.53 15.47 -23.45
CA VAL A 39 -29.51 15.95 -24.42
C VAL A 39 -29.37 17.47 -24.47
N VAL A 40 -28.71 17.98 -25.51
CA VAL A 40 -28.66 19.42 -25.79
C VAL A 40 -30.00 19.83 -26.41
N ASP A 41 -30.81 20.56 -25.65
CA ASP A 41 -32.04 21.19 -26.14
C ASP A 41 -31.67 22.28 -27.17
N ALA A 42 -32.06 22.06 -28.44
CA ALA A 42 -31.84 22.99 -29.52
C ALA A 42 -33.00 23.99 -29.63
N GLU A 43 -32.72 25.27 -29.38
CA GLU A 43 -33.60 26.38 -29.77
C GLU A 43 -33.69 26.52 -31.30
N THR A 44 -34.87 26.95 -31.75
CA THR A 44 -35.36 26.92 -33.13
C THR A 44 -34.63 27.85 -34.09
N GLY A 45 -34.18 27.33 -35.24
CA GLY A 45 -33.80 28.16 -36.38
C GLY A 45 -33.22 27.42 -37.59
N GLN A 46 -34.08 27.16 -38.57
CA GLN A 46 -33.84 27.31 -40.02
C GLN A 46 -33.03 26.25 -40.81
N ASP A 47 -33.75 25.64 -41.75
CA ASP A 47 -33.39 24.82 -42.92
C ASP A 47 -31.92 24.79 -43.35
N ASP A 48 -31.26 23.64 -43.22
CA ASP A 48 -30.30 23.15 -44.22
C ASP A 48 -30.08 21.63 -44.13
N ALA A 49 -29.68 21.03 -45.26
CA ALA A 49 -29.71 19.60 -45.56
C ALA A 49 -29.13 18.67 -44.47
N GLY A 50 -29.92 17.65 -44.11
CA GLY A 50 -29.65 16.67 -43.06
C GLY A 50 -28.35 15.90 -43.23
N THR A 51 -27.37 16.25 -42.39
CA THR A 51 -26.43 15.29 -41.82
C THR A 51 -26.81 15.18 -40.35
N THR A 52 -27.39 14.05 -39.95
CA THR A 52 -27.59 13.71 -38.54
C THR A 52 -26.21 13.63 -37.90
N PRO A 53 -25.85 14.50 -36.93
CA PRO A 53 -24.62 14.30 -36.18
C PRO A 53 -24.77 13.00 -35.39
N GLU A 54 -23.88 12.04 -35.68
CA GLU A 54 -23.72 10.86 -34.86
C GLU A 54 -23.32 11.34 -33.45
N PRO A 55 -24.02 10.92 -32.39
CA PRO A 55 -23.68 11.37 -31.04
C PRO A 55 -22.28 10.85 -30.69
N GLU A 56 -21.30 11.75 -30.67
CA GLU A 56 -19.95 11.42 -30.23
C GLU A 56 -20.00 11.05 -28.75
N THR A 57 -19.84 9.75 -28.48
CA THR A 57 -19.78 9.23 -27.11
C THR A 57 -18.40 9.53 -26.54
N VAL A 58 -18.28 10.62 -25.78
CA VAL A 58 -17.07 10.92 -25.03
C VAL A 58 -17.03 10.02 -23.80
N THR A 59 -16.14 9.04 -23.81
CA THR A 59 -15.88 8.20 -22.63
C THR A 59 -14.93 8.95 -21.71
N VAL A 60 -15.47 9.63 -20.70
CA VAL A 60 -14.65 10.18 -19.61
C VAL A 60 -14.26 9.00 -18.71
N THR A 61 -12.98 8.63 -18.76
CA THR A 61 -12.40 7.71 -17.78
C THR A 61 -11.97 8.57 -16.59
N GLU A 62 -12.78 8.64 -15.55
CA GLU A 62 -12.28 9.12 -14.26
C GLU A 62 -11.31 8.07 -13.73
N GLU A 63 -10.04 8.45 -13.66
CA GLU A 63 -9.03 7.71 -12.89
C GLU A 63 -9.44 7.77 -11.41
N PRO A 64 -9.46 6.63 -10.69
CA PRO A 64 -9.71 6.64 -9.25
C PRO A 64 -8.77 7.65 -8.61
N GLN A 65 -9.33 8.70 -8.00
CA GLN A 65 -8.50 9.69 -7.33
C GLN A 65 -7.93 9.04 -6.08
N ALA A 66 -6.61 8.88 -6.06
CA ALA A 66 -5.91 8.34 -4.91
C ALA A 66 -6.14 9.24 -3.68
N HIS A 67 -6.39 8.60 -2.54
CA HIS A 67 -6.82 9.26 -1.30
C HIS A 67 -5.60 9.64 -0.45
N PRO A 68 -5.29 10.93 -0.25
CA PRO A 68 -4.19 11.35 0.62
C PRO A 68 -4.49 10.95 2.06
N MET A 69 -3.57 10.18 2.64
CA MET A 69 -3.73 9.65 3.99
C MET A 69 -3.66 10.76 5.04
N THR A 70 -4.55 10.67 6.02
CA THR A 70 -4.58 11.51 7.21
C THR A 70 -4.53 10.65 8.47
N LEU A 71 -4.31 11.27 9.62
CA LEU A 71 -4.41 10.57 10.90
C LEU A 71 -5.85 10.10 11.20
N GLU A 72 -6.86 10.83 10.70
CA GLU A 72 -8.28 10.49 10.92
C GLU A 72 -8.64 9.15 10.26
N ASP A 73 -8.10 8.91 9.07
CA ASP A 73 -8.29 7.66 8.33
C ASP A 73 -7.87 6.43 9.14
N ILE A 74 -6.84 6.57 9.96
CA ILE A 74 -6.29 5.46 10.76
C ILE A 74 -7.23 5.03 11.88
N TYR A 75 -8.09 5.90 12.41
CA TYR A 75 -8.97 5.54 13.53
C TYR A 75 -9.92 4.37 13.20
N ASN A 76 -10.21 4.14 11.92
CA ASN A 76 -11.05 3.02 11.47
C ASN A 76 -10.38 2.17 10.38
N ALA A 77 -9.06 2.28 10.25
CA ALA A 77 -8.30 1.53 9.25
C ALA A 77 -8.17 0.04 9.64
N LYS A 78 -7.83 -0.78 8.64
CA LYS A 78 -7.38 -2.15 8.86
C LYS A 78 -6.04 -2.15 9.59
N VAL A 79 -5.80 -3.17 10.39
CA VAL A 79 -4.51 -3.39 11.05
C VAL A 79 -4.03 -4.81 10.78
N PRO A 80 -2.71 -5.01 10.59
CA PRO A 80 -2.15 -6.35 10.44
C PRO A 80 -2.23 -7.12 11.76
N ALA A 81 -2.05 -8.44 11.67
CA ALA A 81 -1.84 -9.27 12.84
C ALA A 81 -0.50 -8.90 13.48
N MET A 82 -0.54 -8.45 14.72
CA MET A 82 0.65 -8.09 15.50
C MET A 82 0.40 -8.30 16.99
N CYS A 83 1.47 -8.38 17.78
CA CYS A 83 1.37 -8.56 19.22
C CYS A 83 0.52 -9.77 19.69
N MET A 84 0.50 -10.85 18.90
CA MET A 84 -0.35 -12.05 19.11
C MET A 84 -1.86 -11.81 18.98
N HIS A 85 -2.27 -10.70 18.38
CA HIS A 85 -3.64 -10.44 17.98
C HIS A 85 -3.83 -10.69 16.49
N GLU A 86 -5.02 -11.14 16.11
CA GLU A 86 -5.39 -11.31 14.70
C GLU A 86 -5.48 -9.95 14.00
N ALA A 87 -5.34 -9.96 12.67
CA ALA A 87 -5.63 -8.80 11.86
C ALA A 87 -7.11 -8.42 11.98
N GLY A 88 -7.41 -7.14 11.85
CA GLY A 88 -8.78 -6.66 11.98
C GLY A 88 -8.96 -5.23 11.53
N THR A 89 -10.04 -4.61 11.96
CA THR A 89 -10.35 -3.20 11.68
C THR A 89 -10.49 -2.48 13.00
N LEU A 90 -9.85 -1.32 13.10
CA LEU A 90 -9.95 -0.47 14.27
C LEU A 90 -11.35 0.12 14.37
N VAL A 91 -11.78 0.39 15.59
CA VAL A 91 -12.97 1.19 15.88
C VAL A 91 -12.52 2.30 16.81
N ASN A 92 -12.53 3.53 16.31
CA ASN A 92 -12.03 4.71 17.04
C ASN A 92 -10.60 4.53 17.58
N GLY A 93 -9.72 3.89 16.79
CA GLY A 93 -8.32 3.69 17.12
C GLY A 93 -8.02 2.45 17.93
N GLU A 94 -9.02 1.62 18.27
CA GLU A 94 -8.83 0.40 19.07
C GLU A 94 -9.22 -0.86 18.29
N LEU A 95 -8.43 -1.93 18.41
CA LEU A 95 -8.80 -3.25 17.91
C LEU A 95 -9.71 -3.93 18.95
N LEU A 96 -11.00 -4.04 18.62
CA LEU A 96 -11.99 -4.67 19.48
C LEU A 96 -11.92 -6.21 19.41
N GLY A 97 -12.53 -6.88 20.39
CA GLY A 97 -12.65 -8.34 20.43
C GLY A 97 -11.48 -9.08 21.10
N ILE A 98 -10.46 -8.35 21.55
CA ILE A 98 -9.38 -8.90 22.37
C ILE A 98 -9.94 -9.26 23.77
N PRO A 99 -9.81 -10.52 24.24
CA PRO A 99 -10.31 -10.92 25.55
C PRO A 99 -9.63 -10.18 26.71
N GLU A 100 -10.35 -10.00 27.82
CA GLU A 100 -9.79 -9.37 29.02
C GLU A 100 -8.54 -10.11 29.49
N GLY A 101 -7.47 -9.35 29.81
CA GLY A 101 -6.20 -9.91 30.25
C GLY A 101 -5.28 -10.40 29.13
N HIS A 102 -5.72 -10.39 27.86
CA HIS A 102 -4.90 -10.77 26.70
C HIS A 102 -4.18 -9.57 26.07
N GLY A 103 -4.26 -8.39 26.69
CA GLY A 103 -3.56 -7.19 26.24
C GLY A 103 -4.43 -6.30 25.36
N MET A 104 -3.81 -5.63 24.40
CA MET A 104 -4.45 -4.57 23.61
C MET A 104 -3.70 -4.34 22.29
N GLN A 105 -4.37 -3.69 21.36
CA GLN A 105 -3.79 -3.10 20.16
C GLN A 105 -4.56 -1.82 19.81
N GLN A 106 -3.88 -0.69 19.90
CA GLN A 106 -4.50 0.63 19.72
C GLN A 106 -3.53 1.63 19.09
N LEU A 107 -4.08 2.56 18.32
CA LEU A 107 -3.35 3.70 17.77
C LEU A 107 -2.81 4.57 18.92
N ASP A 108 -1.52 4.90 18.87
CA ASP A 108 -0.92 5.83 19.82
C ASP A 108 -0.94 7.25 19.23
N THR A 109 -1.91 8.05 19.63
CA THR A 109 -2.06 9.43 19.15
C THR A 109 -1.24 10.44 19.95
N THR A 110 -0.51 9.97 20.97
CA THR A 110 0.30 10.82 21.85
C THR A 110 1.76 10.94 21.41
N VAL A 111 2.12 10.23 20.33
CA VAL A 111 3.50 10.05 19.86
C VAL A 111 3.63 10.46 18.40
N PRO A 112 4.86 10.61 17.87
CA PRO A 112 5.06 11.04 16.49
C PRO A 112 4.44 10.07 15.48
N TYR A 113 3.90 10.66 14.42
CA TYR A 113 3.53 10.04 13.15
C TYR A 113 4.16 10.86 12.01
N ALA A 114 4.25 10.28 10.82
CA ALA A 114 4.78 10.97 9.64
C ALA A 114 3.79 10.86 8.47
N ILE A 115 3.61 11.96 7.74
CA ILE A 115 2.82 12.02 6.50
C ILE A 115 3.75 12.46 5.37
N GLY A 116 3.59 11.83 4.21
CA GLY A 116 4.31 12.14 2.98
C GLY A 116 4.29 10.97 2.01
N ASP A 117 4.54 11.25 0.74
CA ASP A 117 4.60 10.25 -0.33
C ASP A 117 5.91 9.44 -0.26
N PHE A 118 5.86 8.23 0.33
CA PHE A 118 6.98 7.28 0.33
C PHE A 118 6.79 6.13 -0.67
N THR A 119 5.56 5.93 -1.16
CA THR A 119 5.27 4.95 -2.21
C THR A 119 5.65 5.45 -3.61
N GLY A 120 5.79 6.76 -3.78
CA GLY A 120 6.15 7.45 -5.02
C GLY A 120 5.00 7.58 -6.01
N ASP A 121 3.76 7.47 -5.55
CA ASP A 121 2.56 7.53 -6.39
C ASP A 121 1.97 8.95 -6.54
N GLY A 122 2.57 9.93 -5.85
CA GLY A 122 2.13 11.33 -5.86
C GLY A 122 1.04 11.63 -4.82
N VAL A 123 0.69 10.68 -3.96
CA VAL A 123 -0.30 10.82 -2.89
C VAL A 123 0.35 10.61 -1.52
N ASP A 124 -0.08 11.41 -0.55
CA ASP A 124 0.49 11.32 0.79
C ASP A 124 0.14 9.98 1.45
N ASP A 125 1.17 9.28 1.90
CA ASP A 125 1.07 8.10 2.75
C ASP A 125 1.20 8.49 4.24
N ILE A 126 0.96 7.55 5.15
CA ILE A 126 1.14 7.80 6.59
C ILE A 126 1.84 6.64 7.30
N VAL A 127 2.70 6.99 8.26
CA VAL A 127 3.36 6.05 9.18
C VAL A 127 2.97 6.40 10.61
N VAL A 128 2.42 5.43 11.32
CA VAL A 128 1.90 5.60 12.68
C VAL A 128 2.47 4.55 13.65
N GLN A 129 2.27 4.79 14.94
CA GLN A 129 2.66 3.86 15.99
C GLN A 129 1.43 3.28 16.68
N PHE A 130 1.52 2.00 17.02
CA PHE A 130 0.52 1.27 17.79
C PHE A 130 1.09 0.82 19.12
N VAL A 131 0.40 1.12 20.21
CA VAL A 131 0.61 0.43 21.48
C VAL A 131 -0.04 -0.94 21.33
N CYS A 132 0.76 -2.01 21.42
CA CYS A 132 0.19 -3.35 21.54
C CYS A 132 0.99 -4.29 22.44
N ASN A 133 0.29 -5.26 23.02
CA ASN A 133 0.86 -6.30 23.86
C ASN A 133 -0.08 -7.50 23.99
N ALA A 134 0.43 -8.64 24.45
CA ALA A 134 -0.32 -9.87 24.71
C ALA A 134 -0.75 -10.06 26.19
N GLY A 135 -0.85 -8.97 26.96
CA GLY A 135 -1.21 -9.00 28.38
C GLY A 135 -0.01 -9.19 29.30
N GLY A 136 0.20 -8.24 30.23
CA GLY A 136 1.28 -8.32 31.22
C GLY A 136 2.71 -8.15 30.67
N VAL A 137 2.85 -7.79 29.39
CA VAL A 137 4.15 -7.54 28.75
C VAL A 137 4.18 -6.14 28.15
N SER A 138 5.20 -5.35 28.47
CA SER A 138 5.39 -4.04 27.84
C SER A 138 6.30 -4.20 26.63
N TRP A 139 5.75 -4.24 25.43
CA TRP A 139 6.55 -4.33 24.20
C TRP A 139 6.86 -2.93 23.64
N PRO A 140 7.84 -2.84 22.73
CA PRO A 140 7.99 -1.67 21.87
C PRO A 140 6.69 -1.44 21.08
N ASN A 141 6.33 -0.18 20.88
CA ASN A 141 5.24 0.17 19.97
C ASN A 141 5.57 -0.37 18.58
N GLN A 142 4.55 -0.87 17.89
CA GLN A 142 4.67 -1.34 16.51
C GLN A 142 4.49 -0.16 15.57
N ILE A 143 5.29 -0.10 14.51
CA ILE A 143 5.24 0.98 13.53
C ILE A 143 4.64 0.41 12.27
N VAL A 144 3.56 1.01 11.79
CA VAL A 144 2.82 0.54 10.62
C VAL A 144 2.71 1.67 9.62
N ALA A 145 2.99 1.37 8.37
CA ALA A 145 2.86 2.28 7.25
C ALA A 145 1.60 1.94 6.44
N TYR A 146 0.94 2.98 5.94
CA TYR A 146 -0.34 2.92 5.25
C TYR A 146 -0.31 3.73 3.97
N SER A 147 -1.00 3.22 2.97
CA SER A 147 -1.33 3.90 1.72
C SER A 147 -2.72 3.45 1.30
N ASP A 148 -3.54 4.36 0.77
CA ASP A 148 -4.92 4.09 0.33
C ASP A 148 -5.75 3.27 1.36
N ASN A 149 -5.69 3.66 2.64
CA ASN A 149 -6.36 2.99 3.76
C ASN A 149 -5.98 1.53 4.02
N GLU A 150 -4.96 1.02 3.34
CA GLU A 150 -4.46 -0.35 3.52
C GLU A 150 -3.09 -0.35 4.22
N PRO A 151 -2.86 -1.26 5.18
CA PRO A 151 -1.55 -1.41 5.80
C PRO A 151 -0.58 -2.02 4.78
N LEU A 152 0.51 -1.31 4.50
CA LEU A 152 1.59 -1.79 3.62
C LEU A 152 2.56 -2.73 4.36
N GLY A 153 2.64 -2.62 5.68
CA GLY A 153 3.45 -3.51 6.51
C GLY A 153 4.00 -2.85 7.76
N LEU A 154 4.73 -3.65 8.53
CA LEU A 154 5.45 -3.20 9.72
C LEU A 154 6.84 -2.71 9.35
N LEU A 155 7.27 -1.62 9.99
CA LEU A 155 8.68 -1.23 10.02
C LEU A 155 9.33 -1.97 11.20
N ASP A 156 9.71 -3.23 10.95
CA ASP A 156 10.29 -4.09 11.98
C ASP A 156 11.74 -3.69 12.26
N VAL A 157 11.92 -2.91 13.33
CA VAL A 157 13.23 -2.49 13.82
C VAL A 157 14.08 -3.68 14.30
N HIS A 158 13.49 -4.79 14.74
CA HIS A 158 14.26 -5.98 15.11
C HIS A 158 14.94 -6.62 13.91
N SER A 159 14.33 -6.55 12.71
CA SER A 159 14.96 -7.03 11.48
C SER A 159 16.26 -6.30 11.15
N ALA A 160 16.47 -5.11 11.72
CA ALA A 160 17.68 -4.32 11.61
C ALA A 160 18.78 -4.73 12.62
N GLY A 161 18.55 -5.77 13.44
CA GLY A 161 19.45 -6.19 14.51
C GLY A 161 19.42 -5.31 15.75
N ILE A 162 18.41 -4.44 15.87
CA ILE A 162 18.21 -3.52 16.99
C ILE A 162 17.26 -4.19 17.99
N ASN A 163 17.57 -4.08 19.29
CA ASN A 163 16.65 -4.45 20.37
C ASN A 163 15.97 -3.17 20.90
N PRO A 164 14.83 -2.72 20.32
CA PRO A 164 14.21 -1.47 20.70
C PRO A 164 13.74 -1.49 22.16
N ALA A 165 13.83 -0.33 22.79
CA ALA A 165 13.25 -0.07 24.09
C ALA A 165 11.74 -0.30 24.09
N ARG A 166 11.21 -0.60 25.27
CA ARG A 166 9.76 -0.71 25.48
C ARG A 166 9.09 0.65 25.30
N GLY A 167 7.84 0.65 24.82
CA GLY A 167 7.07 1.87 24.59
C GLY A 167 7.34 2.53 23.23
N PRO A 168 7.02 3.81 23.08
CA PRO A 168 7.02 4.47 21.79
C PRO A 168 8.40 4.81 21.26
N GLN A 169 8.49 4.88 19.94
CA GLN A 169 9.61 5.48 19.24
C GLN A 169 9.53 7.00 19.34
N THR A 170 10.69 7.62 19.48
CA THR A 170 10.82 9.05 19.76
C THR A 170 10.77 9.91 18.49
N GLY A 171 10.93 9.31 17.31
CA GLY A 171 10.77 9.99 16.03
C GLY A 171 10.33 9.07 14.90
N LEU A 172 9.45 9.61 14.07
CA LEU A 172 9.06 9.09 12.76
C LEU A 172 9.12 10.23 11.75
N GLU A 173 9.78 9.99 10.63
CA GLU A 173 9.95 10.98 9.57
C GLU A 173 9.92 10.29 8.20
N ILE A 174 9.19 10.85 7.24
CA ILE A 174 9.32 10.50 5.83
C ILE A 174 10.30 11.50 5.22
N THR A 175 11.42 11.00 4.71
CA THR A 175 12.45 11.84 4.11
C THR A 175 12.13 12.10 2.64
N GLY A 176 12.65 13.18 2.07
CA GLY A 176 12.43 13.56 0.67
C GLY A 176 12.97 12.58 -0.39
N ALA A 177 13.49 11.42 0.03
CA ALA A 177 13.89 10.32 -0.85
C ALA A 177 12.91 9.13 -0.80
N GLY A 178 11.71 9.29 -0.23
CA GLY A 178 10.75 8.19 -0.10
C GLY A 178 11.20 7.11 0.90
N THR A 179 12.05 7.49 1.86
CA THR A 179 12.51 6.60 2.92
C THR A 179 11.88 7.03 4.24
N ILE A 180 11.62 6.05 5.11
CA ILE A 180 11.07 6.30 6.43
C ILE A 180 12.19 6.16 7.45
N ARG A 181 12.44 7.21 8.22
CA ARG A 181 13.37 7.21 9.33
C ARG A 181 12.62 7.01 10.65
N VAL A 182 13.11 6.07 11.44
CA VAL A 182 12.63 5.75 12.79
C VAL A 182 13.76 6.03 13.77
N THR A 183 13.47 6.75 14.85
CA THR A 183 14.41 6.94 15.97
C THR A 183 13.77 6.52 17.29
N GLY A 184 14.57 5.95 18.18
CA GLY A 184 14.07 5.42 19.45
C GLY A 184 15.18 5.04 20.42
N GLY A 185 14.77 4.59 21.61
CA GLY A 185 15.68 3.99 22.58
C GLY A 185 16.02 2.55 22.21
N ALA A 186 17.20 2.08 22.58
CA ALA A 186 17.61 0.69 22.40
C ALA A 186 18.10 0.09 23.72
N ILE A 187 17.87 -1.20 23.90
CA ILE A 187 18.41 -2.00 25.00
C ILE A 187 19.77 -2.53 24.55
N THR A 188 20.84 -2.08 25.20
CA THR A 188 22.21 -2.57 24.98
C THR A 188 22.47 -3.85 25.77
N SER A 189 23.61 -4.49 25.52
CA SER A 189 24.08 -5.64 26.31
C SER A 189 24.31 -5.34 27.80
N GLN A 190 24.38 -4.06 28.18
CA GLN A 190 24.61 -3.62 29.56
C GLN A 190 23.32 -3.22 30.28
N ASP A 191 22.22 -3.08 29.55
CA ASP A 191 20.97 -2.55 30.08
C ASP A 191 20.11 -3.66 30.71
N PRO A 192 19.53 -3.41 31.90
CA PRO A 192 18.38 -4.19 32.33
C PRO A 192 17.17 -3.86 31.43
N ALA A 193 16.27 -4.82 31.23
CA ALA A 193 15.15 -4.72 30.28
C ALA A 193 14.13 -3.58 30.55
N CYS A 194 14.27 -2.85 31.66
CA CYS A 194 13.45 -1.71 32.04
C CYS A 194 14.02 -0.36 31.61
N CYS A 195 15.34 -0.30 31.41
CA CYS A 195 16.08 0.92 31.61
C CYS A 195 17.12 1.06 30.49
N PRO A 196 16.68 1.31 29.25
CA PRO A 196 17.55 1.47 28.10
C PRO A 196 18.49 2.67 28.30
N THR A 197 19.75 2.50 27.94
CA THR A 197 20.72 3.61 27.83
C THR A 197 21.14 3.84 26.38
N GLY A 198 20.81 2.91 25.50
CA GLY A 198 21.05 2.99 24.08
C GLY A 198 20.03 3.84 23.32
N ASP A 199 20.41 4.18 22.10
CA ASP A 199 19.62 4.91 21.12
C ASP A 199 19.85 4.31 19.73
N TYR A 200 18.87 4.50 18.85
CA TYR A 200 19.00 4.09 17.47
C TYR A 200 18.32 5.06 16.51
N MET A 201 18.80 4.99 15.27
CA MET A 201 18.13 5.46 14.07
C MET A 201 18.15 4.31 13.06
N ALA A 202 17.01 4.05 12.42
CA ALA A 202 16.87 3.09 11.34
C ALA A 202 16.14 3.75 10.16
N GLU A 203 16.67 3.57 8.95
CA GLU A 203 16.04 4.01 7.71
C GLU A 203 15.48 2.80 6.96
N PHE A 204 14.24 2.92 6.51
CA PHE A 204 13.53 1.92 5.74
C PHE A 204 13.22 2.46 4.34
N ALA A 205 13.41 1.64 3.32
CA ALA A 205 12.85 1.86 1.99
C ALA A 205 11.64 0.96 1.78
N TYR A 206 10.61 1.51 1.13
CA TYR A 206 9.52 0.73 0.58
C TYR A 206 9.81 0.36 -0.87
N GLY A 207 9.65 -0.92 -1.20
CA GLY A 207 9.81 -1.39 -2.58
C GLY A 207 9.38 -2.84 -2.72
N ASN A 208 8.82 -3.19 -3.88
CA ASN A 208 8.28 -4.53 -4.15
C ASN A 208 7.28 -5.03 -3.09
N GLY A 209 6.50 -4.12 -2.50
CA GLY A 209 5.50 -4.45 -1.48
C GLY A 209 6.08 -4.78 -0.10
N GLN A 210 7.35 -4.43 0.18
CA GLN A 210 8.00 -4.73 1.45
C GLN A 210 8.88 -3.57 1.92
N PHE A 211 9.06 -3.48 3.24
CA PHE A 211 10.05 -2.59 3.86
C PHE A 211 11.39 -3.29 3.99
N THR A 212 12.45 -2.60 3.62
CA THR A 212 13.84 -3.07 3.78
C THR A 212 14.66 -2.06 4.55
N VAL A 213 15.49 -2.55 5.47
CA VAL A 213 16.42 -1.70 6.22
C VAL A 213 17.52 -1.22 5.28
N LEU A 214 17.66 0.09 5.12
CA LEU A 214 18.70 0.73 4.33
C LEU A 214 19.94 1.03 5.15
N ALA A 215 19.74 1.60 6.32
CA ALA A 215 20.82 2.09 7.18
C ALA A 215 20.39 2.06 8.64
N THR A 216 21.37 1.88 9.52
CA THR A 216 21.19 1.98 10.96
C THR A 216 22.35 2.74 11.57
N SER A 217 22.09 3.47 12.65
CA SER A 217 23.12 4.15 13.45
C SER A 217 22.65 4.33 14.90
N GLY A 218 23.57 4.64 15.81
CA GLY A 218 23.28 4.81 17.24
C GLY A 218 24.07 3.84 18.11
N ASN A 219 23.79 3.87 19.41
CA ASN A 219 24.35 2.96 20.39
C ASN A 219 23.32 1.90 20.80
N TYR A 220 23.27 0.79 20.07
CA TYR A 220 22.25 -0.26 20.26
C TYR A 220 22.84 -1.68 20.32
N SER A 221 24.15 -1.79 20.53
CA SER A 221 24.91 -3.05 20.60
C SER A 221 25.14 -3.54 22.03
#